data_AF-A0A2V5L339-F1
#
_entry.id   AF-A0A2V5L339-F1
#
_cell.length_a   1.000
_cell.length_b   1.000
_cell.length_c   1.000
_cell.angle_alpha   90.00
_cell.angle_beta   90.00
_cell.angle_gamma   90.00
#
_symmetry.space_group_name_H-M   'P 1'
#
loop_
_entity.id
_entity.type
_entity.pdbx_description
1 polymer ?
#
loop_
_entity_poly.entity_id
_entity_poly.type
_entity_poly.pdbx_seq_one_letter_code
_entity_poly.pdbx_strand_id
1 'polypeptide(L)'
;MIERVKKWEKDHGQIPGGAFVAMRTDWSKRWPDATKMENKDGKGAAHYPGWSLPALKFLYQERRITASGHETTDTDPGIAASKDDYSLETYILSTNHYQIELLT
;
A
#
# COMPACT_ATOMS: atom_id res chain seq x y z
N MET A 1 -12.61 2.95 -0.65
CA MET A 1 -11.33 2.25 -0.37
C MET A 1 -11.47 0.75 -0.56
N ILE A 2 -12.31 0.04 0.21
CA ILE A 2 -12.68 -1.37 -0.08
C ILE A 2 -13.37 -1.50 -1.44
N GLU A 3 -14.22 -0.53 -1.79
CA GLU A 3 -14.93 -0.52 -3.09
C GLU A 3 -14.02 -0.58 -4.31
N ARG A 4 -12.77 -0.09 -4.23
CA ARG A 4 -11.81 -0.21 -5.34
C ARG A 4 -11.37 -1.66 -5.52
N VAL A 5 -11.13 -2.38 -4.42
CA VAL A 5 -10.78 -3.81 -4.42
C VAL A 5 -11.97 -4.62 -4.95
N LYS A 6 -13.19 -4.39 -4.44
CA LYS A 6 -14.39 -5.08 -4.93
C LYS A 6 -14.67 -4.83 -6.41
N LYS A 7 -14.45 -3.61 -6.88
CA LYS A 7 -14.55 -3.29 -8.31
C LYS A 7 -13.51 -4.07 -9.12
N TRP A 8 -12.26 -4.12 -8.65
CA TRP A 8 -11.23 -4.93 -9.30
C TRP A 8 -11.63 -6.40 -9.38
N GLU A 9 -12.15 -6.98 -8.29
CA GLU A 9 -12.60 -8.38 -8.29
C GLU A 9 -13.79 -8.63 -9.21
N LYS A 10 -14.69 -7.65 -9.39
CA LYS A 10 -15.78 -7.75 -10.36
C LYS A 10 -15.26 -7.88 -11.78
N ASP A 11 -14.18 -7.18 -12.10
CA ASP A 11 -13.62 -7.09 -13.45
C ASP A 11 -12.59 -8.23 -13.71
N HIS A 12 -11.98 -8.81 -12.67
CA HIS A 12 -10.85 -9.76 -12.78
C HIS A 12 -11.04 -11.11 -12.06
N GLY A 13 -12.15 -11.29 -11.35
CA GLY A 13 -12.38 -12.44 -10.48
C GLY A 13 -11.93 -12.20 -9.04
N GLN A 14 -12.47 -13.00 -8.12
CA GLN A 14 -12.15 -12.90 -6.71
C GLN A 14 -10.67 -13.19 -6.47
N ILE A 15 -10.03 -12.39 -5.60
CA ILE A 15 -8.64 -12.60 -5.18
C ILE A 15 -8.55 -13.95 -4.46
N PRO A 16 -7.69 -14.88 -4.93
CA PRO A 16 -7.56 -16.18 -4.31
C PRO A 16 -6.85 -16.08 -2.95
N GLY A 17 -7.18 -16.99 -2.04
CA GLY A 17 -6.45 -17.14 -0.78
C GLY A 17 -4.98 -17.48 -1.02
N GLY A 18 -4.09 -16.94 -0.18
CA GLY A 18 -2.65 -17.08 -0.33
C GLY A 18 -2.02 -16.21 -1.42
N ALA A 19 -2.80 -15.32 -2.05
CA ALA A 19 -2.28 -14.42 -3.08
C ALA A 19 -1.27 -13.40 -2.51
N PHE A 20 -0.43 -12.89 -3.41
CA PHE A 20 0.23 -11.60 -3.24
C PHE A 20 -0.58 -10.54 -3.99
N VAL A 21 -0.89 -9.42 -3.32
CA VAL A 21 -1.65 -8.32 -3.92
C VAL A 21 -0.82 -7.04 -3.97
N ALA A 22 -0.49 -6.60 -5.18
CA ALA A 22 0.26 -5.37 -5.40
C ALA A 22 -0.64 -4.20 -5.81
N MET A 23 -0.47 -3.05 -5.16
CA MET A 23 -1.07 -1.79 -5.58
C MET A 23 -0.14 -1.10 -6.59
N ARG A 24 -0.45 -1.27 -7.87
CA ARG A 24 0.23 -0.54 -8.95
C ARG A 24 -0.22 0.91 -8.99
N THR A 25 0.74 1.82 -8.92
CA THR A 25 0.55 3.28 -8.94
C THR A 25 1.44 3.97 -9.97
N ASP A 26 2.32 3.22 -10.66
CA ASP A 26 3.39 3.74 -11.52
C ASP A 26 4.35 4.70 -10.77
N TRP A 27 4.40 4.64 -9.43
CA TRP A 27 5.28 5.46 -8.60
C TRP A 27 6.76 5.14 -8.82
N SER A 28 7.08 3.89 -9.15
CA SER A 28 8.41 3.41 -9.53
C SER A 28 9.05 4.25 -10.64
N LYS A 29 8.26 4.87 -11.52
CA LYS A 29 8.76 5.78 -12.58
C LYS A 29 9.45 7.04 -12.04
N ARG A 30 9.32 7.34 -10.75
CA ARG A 30 10.01 8.44 -10.06
C ARG A 30 11.41 8.04 -9.58
N TRP A 31 11.70 6.75 -9.45
CA TRP A 31 13.04 6.25 -9.14
C TRP A 31 14.02 6.54 -10.29
N PRO A 32 15.32 6.79 -10.03
CA PRO A 32 16.00 6.86 -8.72
C PRO A 32 16.00 8.25 -8.07
N ASP A 33 15.14 9.17 -8.49
CA ASP A 33 15.11 10.54 -7.96
C ASP A 33 14.41 10.58 -6.59
N ALA A 34 15.20 10.66 -5.53
CA ALA A 34 14.71 10.65 -4.15
C ALA A 34 13.71 11.80 -3.88
N THR A 35 13.95 12.99 -4.42
CA THR A 35 13.04 14.13 -4.25
C THR A 35 11.70 13.87 -4.92
N LYS A 36 11.69 13.26 -6.12
CA LYS A 36 10.45 12.86 -6.78
C LYS A 36 9.75 11.70 -6.08
N MET A 37 10.49 10.77 -5.49
CA MET A 37 9.93 9.64 -4.73
C MET A 37 9.23 10.11 -3.45
N GLU A 38 9.87 11.01 -2.69
CA GLU A 38 9.29 11.60 -1.48
C GLU A 38 8.13 12.55 -1.80
N ASN A 39 8.22 13.29 -2.91
CA ASN A 39 7.19 14.20 -3.39
C ASN A 39 6.67 15.15 -2.29
N LYS A 40 7.60 15.74 -1.51
CA LYS A 40 7.27 16.65 -0.40
C LYS A 40 6.71 17.98 -0.91
N ASP A 41 5.72 18.52 -0.19
CA ASP A 41 5.22 19.87 -0.41
C ASP A 41 6.10 20.95 0.24
N GLY A 42 5.71 22.22 0.10
CA GLY A 42 6.44 23.35 0.69
C GLY A 42 6.48 23.38 2.23
N LYS A 43 5.73 22.50 2.91
CA LYS A 43 5.76 22.32 4.37
C LYS A 43 6.54 21.07 4.78
N GLY A 44 7.13 20.35 3.82
CA GLY A 44 7.89 19.13 4.06
C GLY A 44 7.05 17.85 4.16
N ALA A 45 5.72 17.91 3.96
CA ALA A 45 4.86 16.73 4.01
C ALA A 45 4.93 15.97 2.68
N ALA A 46 5.20 14.67 2.73
CA ALA A 46 5.26 13.78 1.58
C ALA A 46 3.87 13.49 0.99
N HIS A 47 3.76 13.51 -0.34
CA HIS A 47 2.51 13.24 -1.05
C HIS A 47 2.66 12.04 -1.99
N TYR A 48 2.55 10.84 -1.44
CA TYR A 48 2.52 9.60 -2.22
C TYR A 48 1.36 8.70 -1.76
N PRO A 49 0.81 7.85 -2.65
CA PRO A 49 -0.29 6.96 -2.32
C PRO A 49 0.15 5.92 -1.27
N GLY A 50 -0.80 5.42 -0.50
CA GLY A 50 -0.58 4.29 0.40
C GLY A 50 -1.84 3.45 0.51
N TRP A 51 -1.77 2.39 1.30
CA TRP A 51 -2.91 1.56 1.61
C TRP A 51 -3.88 2.27 2.54
N SER A 52 -4.99 1.61 2.83
CA SER A 52 -5.87 2.03 3.92
C SER A 52 -6.23 0.84 4.79
N LEU A 53 -6.44 1.10 6.09
CA LEU A 53 -6.78 0.05 7.04
C LEU A 53 -8.01 -0.77 6.62
N PRO A 54 -9.12 -0.18 6.11
CA PRO A 54 -10.23 -0.97 5.63
C PRO A 54 -9.87 -1.90 4.46
N ALA A 55 -9.03 -1.44 3.52
CA ALA A 55 -8.60 -2.28 2.41
C ALA A 55 -7.68 -3.42 2.87
N LEU A 56 -6.72 -3.12 3.76
CA LEU A 56 -5.83 -4.14 4.32
C LEU A 56 -6.60 -5.18 5.14
N LYS A 57 -7.52 -4.75 6.01
CA LYS A 57 -8.38 -5.67 6.76
C LYS A 57 -9.19 -6.58 5.83
N PHE A 58 -9.81 -6.01 4.80
CA PHE A 58 -10.54 -6.79 3.81
C PHE A 58 -9.64 -7.84 3.13
N LEU A 59 -8.45 -7.43 2.66
CA LEU A 59 -7.51 -8.31 1.98
C LEU A 59 -6.98 -9.43 2.88
N TYR A 60 -6.50 -9.10 4.09
CA TYR A 60 -5.92 -10.09 5.00
C TYR A 60 -6.98 -10.96 5.68
N GLN A 61 -8.12 -10.39 6.08
CA GLN A 61 -9.11 -11.13 6.87
C GLN A 61 -10.14 -11.85 5.99
N GLU A 62 -10.65 -11.18 4.95
CA GLU A 62 -11.70 -11.76 4.10
C GLU A 62 -11.13 -12.49 2.89
N ARG A 63 -10.02 -12.02 2.30
CA ARG A 63 -9.36 -12.69 1.16
C ARG A 63 -8.19 -13.59 1.55
N ARG A 64 -7.69 -13.48 2.79
CA ARG A 64 -6.60 -14.32 3.30
C ARG A 64 -5.36 -14.29 2.40
N ILE A 65 -4.99 -13.10 1.94
CA ILE A 65 -3.75 -12.92 1.17
C ILE A 65 -2.53 -13.17 2.05
N THR A 66 -1.42 -13.60 1.46
CA THR A 66 -0.16 -13.83 2.19
C THR A 66 0.63 -12.54 2.36
N ALA A 67 0.58 -11.66 1.36
CA ALA A 67 1.36 -10.43 1.36
C ALA A 67 0.71 -9.34 0.50
N SER A 68 0.95 -8.09 0.89
CA SER A 68 0.62 -6.90 0.11
C SER A 68 1.88 -6.21 -0.40
N GLY A 69 1.80 -5.51 -1.52
CA GLY A 69 2.95 -4.79 -2.06
C GLY A 69 2.59 -3.46 -2.70
N HIS A 70 3.54 -2.56 -2.80
CA HIS A 70 3.36 -1.22 -3.35
C HIS A 70 4.69 -0.65 -3.86
N GLU A 71 4.62 0.38 -4.69
CA GLU A 71 5.80 1.00 -5.34
C GLU A 71 6.40 2.15 -4.49
N THR A 72 5.68 2.64 -3.49
CA THR A 72 6.12 3.69 -2.57
C THR A 72 7.11 3.16 -1.52
N THR A 73 7.72 4.08 -0.77
CA THR A 73 8.67 3.78 0.31
C THR A 73 8.00 3.31 1.60
N ASP A 74 6.67 3.17 1.60
CA ASP A 74 5.91 2.84 2.80
C ASP A 74 4.52 2.33 2.44
N THR A 75 4.00 1.43 3.28
CA THR A 75 2.62 0.96 3.27
C THR A 75 1.65 2.10 3.54
N ASP A 76 2.00 2.97 4.48
CA ASP A 76 1.23 4.11 4.92
C ASP A 76 1.30 5.26 3.88
N PRO A 77 0.20 6.01 3.65
CA PRO A 77 0.24 7.17 2.77
C PRO A 77 1.25 8.21 3.25
N GLY A 78 1.91 8.92 2.34
CA GLY A 78 2.99 9.85 2.69
C GLY A 78 2.61 10.94 3.70
N ILE A 79 1.34 11.36 3.73
CA ILE A 79 0.81 12.31 4.72
C ILE A 79 0.82 11.75 6.15
N ALA A 80 0.62 10.44 6.32
CA ALA A 80 0.66 9.74 7.59
C ALA A 80 2.12 9.51 8.01
N ALA A 81 2.95 8.97 7.11
CA ALA A 81 4.37 8.76 7.35
C ALA A 81 5.11 10.07 7.71
N SER A 82 4.72 11.21 7.11
CA SER A 82 5.27 12.53 7.47
C SER A 82 4.97 12.99 8.91
N LYS A 83 4.12 12.26 9.63
CA LYS A 83 3.74 12.48 11.03
C LYS A 83 4.16 11.31 11.93
N ASP A 84 5.05 10.44 11.43
CA ASP A 84 5.47 9.20 12.08
C ASP A 84 4.30 8.24 12.39
N ASP A 85 3.24 8.27 11.57
CA ASP A 85 2.12 7.33 11.64
C ASP A 85 2.35 6.19 10.63
N TYR A 86 2.85 5.07 11.17
CA TYR A 86 3.10 3.79 10.48
C TYR A 86 2.12 2.72 10.96
N SER A 87 0.87 3.11 11.24
CA SER A 87 -0.14 2.23 11.83
C SER A 87 -0.59 1.14 10.87
N LEU A 88 -0.49 1.33 9.54
CA LEU A 88 -0.82 0.29 8.57
C LEU A 88 0.29 -0.75 8.46
N GLU A 89 1.56 -0.33 8.40
CA GLU A 89 2.69 -1.25 8.50
C GLU A 89 2.61 -2.08 9.79
N THR A 90 2.42 -1.40 10.93
CA THR A 90 2.27 -2.04 12.24
C THR A 90 1.13 -3.05 12.23
N TYR A 91 -0.02 -2.72 11.62
CA TYR A 91 -1.13 -3.65 11.48
C TYR A 91 -0.72 -4.91 10.73
N ILE A 92 -0.08 -4.80 9.57
CA ILE A 92 0.33 -5.97 8.77
C ILE A 92 1.28 -6.86 9.58
N LEU A 93 2.35 -6.27 10.14
CA LEU A 93 3.37 -7.00 10.88
C LEU A 93 2.78 -7.66 12.14
N SER A 94 1.82 -7.02 12.82
CA SER A 94 1.14 -7.58 13.99
C SER A 94 0.30 -8.83 13.67
N THR A 95 -0.03 -9.05 12.40
CA THR A 95 -0.84 -10.19 11.95
C THR A 95 -0.01 -11.35 11.41
N ASN A 96 1.33 -11.32 11.55
CA ASN A 96 2.25 -12.34 11.03
C ASN A 96 2.16 -12.50 9.50
N HIS A 97 2.13 -11.37 8.78
CA HIS A 97 2.15 -11.30 7.31
C HIS A 97 3.34 -10.46 6.82
N TYR A 98 3.52 -10.44 5.50
CA TYR A 98 4.60 -9.71 4.84
C TYR A 98 4.07 -8.52 4.05
N GLN A 99 4.91 -7.50 3.91
CA GLN A 99 4.70 -6.40 2.99
C GLN A 99 5.97 -6.19 2.16
N ILE A 100 5.81 -5.82 0.88
CA ILE A 100 6.91 -5.63 -0.06
C ILE A 100 6.86 -4.21 -0.62
N GLU A 101 7.89 -3.44 -0.32
CA GLU A 101 8.04 -2.04 -0.73
C GLU A 101 8.90 -1.90 -1.99
N LEU A 102 8.86 -0.72 -2.60
CA LEU A 102 9.73 -0.34 -3.72
C LEU A 102 9.69 -1.31 -4.92
N LEU A 103 8.50 -1.83 -5.23
CA LEU A 103 8.25 -2.62 -6.44
C LEU A 103 8.47 -1.78 -7.72
N THR A 104 8.81 -2.44 -8.83
CA THR A 104 8.99 -1.84 -10.17
C THR A 104 8.37 -2.70 -11.28
#